data_AF-A0A4S1G713-F1
#
_entry.id   AF-A0A4S1G713-F1
#
_cell.length_a   1.000
_cell.length_b   1.000
_cell.length_c   1.000
_cell.angle_alpha   90.00
_cell.angle_beta   90.00
_cell.angle_gamma   90.00
#
_symmetry.space_group_name_H-M   'P 1'
#
loop_
_entity.id
_entity.type
_entity.pdbx_description
1 polymer ?
#
loop_
_entity_poly.entity_id
_entity_poly.type
_entity_poly.pdbx_seq_one_letter_code
_entity_poly.pdbx_strand_id
1 'polypeptide(L)' 'MNVQTTVNSMEARDINYVLHCHTNHVKHKEVGPTIIVRGEGVFVYDNDGNR' A
#
# COMPACT_ATOMS: atom_id res chain seq x y z
N MET A 1 -1.45 11.89 9.07
CA MET A 1 -0.13 11.56 8.50
C MET A 1 -0.32 11.62 6.99
N ASN A 2 0.24 12.64 6.34
CA ASN A 2 0.03 12.88 4.91
C ASN A 2 0.88 11.89 4.11
N VAL A 3 0.23 11.11 3.25
CA VAL A 3 0.92 10.15 2.38
C VAL A 3 1.68 10.92 1.31
N GLN A 4 3.00 10.90 1.41
CA GLN A 4 3.90 11.35 0.36
C GLN A 4 3.99 10.24 -0.71
N THR A 5 3.01 10.15 -1.61
CA THR A 5 3.13 9.30 -2.81
C THR A 5 4.05 9.99 -3.80
N THR A 6 5.30 9.53 -3.91
CA THR A 6 6.19 10.01 -4.97
C THR A 6 5.60 9.64 -6.33
N VAL A 7 5.79 10.51 -7.33
CA VAL A 7 5.26 10.30 -8.68
C VAL A 7 5.89 9.01 -9.24
N ASN A 8 5.12 7.92 -9.30
CA ASN A 8 5.49 6.53 -9.64
C ASN A 8 5.87 5.57 -8.50
N SER A 9 5.56 5.88 -7.24
CA SER A 9 5.64 4.87 -6.17
C SER A 9 4.68 3.69 -6.41
N MET A 10 4.91 2.55 -5.75
CA MET A 10 4.01 1.40 -5.84
C MET A 10 2.62 1.74 -5.31
N GLU A 11 2.55 2.51 -4.23
CA GLU A 11 1.34 3.03 -3.61
C GLU A 11 0.58 3.94 -4.56
N ALA A 12 1.28 4.85 -5.25
CA ALA A 12 0.67 5.74 -6.22
C ALA A 12 0.05 4.97 -7.39
N ARG A 13 0.70 3.89 -7.84
CA ARG A 13 0.16 3.03 -8.90
C ARG A 13 -1.06 2.24 -8.41
N ASP A 14 -1.00 1.70 -7.22
CA ASP A 14 -2.13 0.98 -6.61
C ASP A 14 -3.37 1.86 -6.48
N ILE A 15 -3.22 3.06 -5.90
CA ILE A 15 -4.32 4.03 -5.72
C ILE A 15 -4.99 4.40 -7.06
N ASN A 16 -4.23 4.47 -8.14
CA ASN A 16 -4.73 4.91 -9.44
C ASN A 16 -5.40 3.80 -10.25
N TYR A 17 -5.01 2.54 -10.06
CA TYR A 17 -5.37 1.47 -10.99
C TYR A 17 -6.04 0.25 -10.36
N VAL A 18 -6.02 0.10 -9.03
CA VAL A 18 -6.53 -1.08 -8.33
C VAL A 18 -7.76 -0.72 -7.50
N LEU A 19 -8.86 -1.42 -7.76
CA LEU A 19 -10.04 -1.38 -6.89
C LEU A 19 -9.98 -2.55 -5.91
N HIS A 20 -9.71 -2.25 -4.64
CA HIS A 20 -9.58 -3.26 -3.59
C HIS A 20 -10.93 -3.78 -3.10
N CYS A 21 -11.01 -5.11 -2.98
CA CYS A 21 -12.14 -5.77 -2.35
C CYS A 21 -12.26 -5.35 -0.87
N HIS A 22 -13.50 -5.19 -0.39
CA HIS A 22 -13.80 -4.93 1.03
C HIS A 22 -13.05 -3.74 1.66
N THR A 23 -12.71 -2.72 0.86
CA THR A 23 -11.96 -1.54 1.32
C THR A 23 -12.71 -0.26 0.99
N ASN A 24 -12.72 0.70 1.91
CA ASN A 24 -13.24 2.03 1.65
C ASN A 24 -12.25 2.81 0.76
N HIS A 25 -12.57 2.92 -0.53
CA HIS A 25 -11.71 3.56 -1.53
C HIS A 25 -11.49 5.06 -1.33
N VAL A 26 -12.43 5.77 -0.68
CA VAL A 26 -12.26 7.19 -0.35
C VAL A 26 -11.14 7.33 0.68
N LYS A 27 -11.22 6.54 1.75
CA LYS A 27 -10.19 6.52 2.80
C LYS A 27 -8.86 5.94 2.30
N HIS A 28 -8.91 4.95 1.39
CA HIS A 28 -7.72 4.36 0.77
C HIS A 28 -6.87 5.40 0.03
N LYS A 29 -7.49 6.35 -0.67
CA LYS A 29 -6.77 7.44 -1.36
C LYS A 29 -6.02 8.37 -0.40
N GLU A 30 -6.52 8.50 0.84
CA GLU A 30 -5.92 9.37 1.86
C GLU A 30 -4.81 8.67 2.64
N VAL A 31 -4.99 7.38 2.96
CA VAL A 31 -4.10 6.59 3.82
C VAL A 31 -3.08 5.78 3.03
N GLY A 32 -3.41 5.38 1.80
CA GLY A 32 -2.61 4.51 0.95
C GLY A 32 -2.70 3.02 1.31
N PRO A 33 -2.25 2.14 0.40
CA PRO A 33 -2.11 0.71 0.65
C PRO A 33 -0.91 0.40 1.56
N THR A 34 -0.95 -0.78 2.20
CA THR A 34 0.25 -1.44 2.72
C THR A 34 0.79 -2.39 1.66
N ILE A 35 2.02 -2.16 1.20
CA ILE A 35 2.65 -2.94 0.14
C ILE A 35 3.48 -4.08 0.75
N ILE A 36 3.08 -5.33 0.53
CA ILE A 36 3.83 -6.51 0.97
C ILE A 36 4.77 -7.01 -0.14
N VAL A 37 6.06 -7.17 0.16
CA VAL A 37 7.09 -7.56 -0.82
C VAL A 37 7.68 -8.96 -0.60
N ARG A 38 7.62 -9.49 0.63
CA ARG A 38 8.19 -10.82 0.96
C ARG A 38 7.42 -11.49 2.10
N GLY A 39 7.47 -12.83 2.15
CA GLY A 39 7.06 -13.63 3.30
C GLY A 39 8.20 -14.49 3.85
N GLU A 40 8.22 -14.72 5.16
CA GLU A 40 9.14 -15.63 5.85
C GLU A 40 8.41 -16.36 6.98
N GLY A 41 8.13 -17.65 6.79
CA GLY A 41 7.32 -18.43 7.73
C GLY A 41 5.93 -17.81 7.88
N VAL A 42 5.58 -17.41 9.10
CA VAL A 42 4.28 -16.77 9.43
C VAL A 42 4.31 -15.24 9.34
N PHE A 43 5.41 -14.66 8.87
CA PHE A 43 5.63 -13.21 8.85
C PHE A 43 5.69 -12.68 7.42
N VAL A 44 5.31 -11.42 7.26
CA VAL A 44 5.36 -10.70 5.98
C VAL A 44 6.25 -9.48 6.15
N TYR A 45 6.80 -8.97 5.05
CA TYR A 45 7.63 -7.78 5.07
C TYR A 45 7.05 -6.77 4.09
N ASP A 46 6.89 -5.54 4.54
CA ASP A 46 6.49 -4.44 3.66
C ASP A 46 7.70 -3.85 2.91
N ASN A 47 7.44 -2.91 2.01
CA ASN A 47 8.48 -2.24 1.23
C ASN A 47 9.30 -1.22 2.02
N ASP A 48 8.84 -0.82 3.21
CA ASP A 48 9.59 0.00 4.16
C ASP A 48 10.50 -0.85 5.07
N GLY A 49 10.44 -2.18 4.94
CA GLY A 49 11.25 -3.13 5.70
C GLY A 49 10.66 -3.51 7.06
N ASN A 50 9.41 -3.10 7.35
CA ASN A 50 8.69 -3.54 8.53
C ASN A 50 8.24 -5.00 8.36
N ARG A 51 8.03 -5.67 9.50
CA ARG A 51 7.68 -7.09 9.58
C ARG A 51 6.36 -7.30 10.33
#